data_AF-A0A2D3VMI0-F1
#
_entry.id   AF-A0A2D3VMI0-F1
#
_cell.length_a   1.000
_cell.length_b   1.000
_cell.length_c   1.000
_cell.angle_alpha   90.00
_cell.angle_beta   90.00
_cell.angle_gamma   90.00
#
_symmetry.space_group_name_H-M   'P 1'
#
loop_
_entity.id
_entity.type
_entity.pdbx_description
1 polymer ?
#
loop_
_entity_poly.entity_id
_entity_poly.type
_entity_poly.pdbx_seq_one_letter_code
_entity_poly.pdbx_strand_id
1 'polypeptide(L)'
;MWFKALQIAIIERDAQKIMELVETPLNFANLEQAREAQYLLAEASALMHELKDETYKTMQQIKKNRDFLKSTQSKTPHKFDIKS
;
A
#
# COMPACT_ATOMS: atom_id res chain seq x y z
N MET A 1 21.36 12.41 8.23
CA MET A 1 20.91 11.00 8.42
C MET A 1 19.56 10.75 7.75
N TRP A 2 18.60 11.68 7.85
CA TRP A 2 17.27 11.55 7.24
C TRP A 2 17.29 11.25 5.74
N PHE A 3 18.06 12.00 4.93
CA PHE A 3 18.18 11.78 3.48
C PHE A 3 18.58 10.36 3.11
N LYS A 4 19.63 9.84 3.75
CA LYS A 4 20.10 8.46 3.53
C LYS A 4 19.07 7.44 3.98
N ALA A 5 18.40 7.68 5.11
CA ALA A 5 17.35 6.79 5.61
C ALA A 5 16.16 6.73 4.65
N LEU A 6 15.75 7.87 4.08
CA LEU A 6 14.66 7.94 3.11
C LEU A 6 15.05 7.29 1.78
N GLN A 7 16.27 7.52 1.28
CA GLN A 7 16.79 6.83 0.10
C GLN A 7 16.79 5.32 0.28
N ILE A 8 17.29 4.82 1.42
CA ILE A 8 17.27 3.40 1.75
C ILE A 8 15.82 2.88 1.78
N ALA A 9 14.90 3.59 2.45
CA ALA A 9 13.50 3.18 2.53
C ALA A 9 12.80 3.14 1.16
N ILE A 10 13.12 4.08 0.25
CA ILE A 10 12.64 4.07 -1.14
C ILE A 10 13.19 2.85 -1.89
N ILE A 11 14.48 2.56 -1.78
CA ILE A 11 15.13 1.40 -2.43
C ILE A 11 14.55 0.08 -1.90
N GLU A 12 14.34 -0.02 -0.58
CA GLU A 12 13.76 -1.18 0.09
C GLU A 12 12.24 -1.32 -0.15
N ARG A 13 11.61 -0.32 -0.78
CA ARG A 13 10.14 -0.19 -0.91
C ARG A 13 9.40 -0.33 0.42
N ASP A 14 10.01 0.14 1.50
CA ASP A 14 9.45 0.09 2.84
C ASP A 14 8.51 1.27 3.10
N ALA A 15 7.24 1.07 2.76
CA ALA A 15 6.18 2.06 2.93
C ALA A 15 6.04 2.55 4.39
N GLN A 16 6.28 1.68 5.37
CA GLN A 16 6.11 2.04 6.78
C GLN A 16 7.20 3.02 7.22
N LYS A 17 8.46 2.68 6.88
CA LYS A 17 9.61 3.53 7.18
C LYS A 17 9.58 4.87 6.43
N ILE A 18 9.03 4.88 5.21
CA ILE A 18 8.77 6.13 4.47
C ILE A 18 7.79 7.01 5.25
N MET A 19 6.67 6.46 5.73
CA MET A 19 5.68 7.23 6.52
C MET A 19 6.29 7.78 7.81
N GLU A 20 7.01 6.96 8.57
CA GLU A 20 7.69 7.38 9.81
C GLU A 20 8.68 8.53 9.57
N LEU A 21 9.42 8.48 8.45
CA LEU A 21 10.38 9.53 8.09
C LEU A 21 9.69 10.83 7.66
N VAL A 22 8.53 10.76 7.00
CA VAL A 22 7.77 11.95 6.57
C VAL A 22 7.11 12.67 7.76
N GLU A 23 6.73 11.94 8.81
CA GLU A 23 6.16 12.54 10.03
C GLU A 23 7.21 13.29 10.88
N THR A 24 8.50 13.07 10.62
CA THR A 24 9.58 13.72 11.38
C THR A 24 9.77 15.17 10.90
N PRO A 25 9.88 16.16 11.80
CA PRO A 25 10.11 17.56 11.40
C PRO A 25 11.44 17.72 10.66
N LEU A 26 11.36 18.25 9.45
CA LEU A 26 12.49 18.51 8.57
C LEU A 26 13.05 19.91 8.83
N ASN A 27 14.32 19.97 9.24
CA ASN A 27 15.08 21.22 9.25
C ASN A 27 16.13 21.17 8.14
N PHE A 28 15.98 22.06 7.16
CA PHE A 28 16.94 22.21 6.06
C PHE A 28 17.92 23.34 6.38
N ALA A 29 19.22 23.06 6.26
CA ALA A 29 20.24 24.07 6.51
C ALA A 29 20.48 24.97 5.29
N ASN A 30 20.14 24.51 4.09
CA ASN A 30 20.39 25.23 2.84
C ASN A 30 19.35 24.90 1.75
N LEU A 31 19.34 25.70 0.69
CA LEU A 31 18.41 25.56 -0.44
C LEU A 31 18.62 24.26 -1.23
N GLU A 32 19.86 23.77 -1.32
CA GLU A 32 20.17 22.51 -2.03
C GLU A 32 19.55 21.30 -1.33
N GLN A 33 19.64 21.21 0.00
CA GLN A 33 19.01 20.16 0.79
C GLN A 33 17.50 20.21 0.64
N ALA A 34 16.90 21.40 0.64
CA ALA A 34 15.46 21.54 0.42
C ALA A 34 15.04 21.02 -0.96
N ARG A 35 15.83 21.29 -1.99
CA ARG A 35 15.59 20.79 -3.36
C ARG A 35 15.77 19.28 -3.47
N GLU A 36 16.83 18.74 -2.88
CA GLU A 36 17.06 17.29 -2.83
C GLU A 36 15.92 16.56 -2.10
N ALA A 37 15.45 17.13 -0.99
CA ALA A 37 14.33 16.57 -0.24
C ALA A 37 13.05 16.58 -1.06
N GLN A 38 12.80 17.67 -1.80
CA GLN A 38 11.65 17.76 -2.71
C GLN A 38 11.65 16.62 -3.74
N TYR A 39 12.80 16.34 -4.37
CA TYR A 39 12.91 15.25 -5.33
C TYR A 39 12.70 13.88 -4.69
N LEU A 40 13.29 13.64 -3.51
CA LEU A 40 13.12 12.38 -2.79
C LEU A 40 11.68 12.16 -2.32
N LEU A 41 11.00 13.23 -1.88
CA LEU A 41 9.58 13.16 -1.49
C LEU A 41 8.67 12.91 -2.69
N ALA A 42 8.99 13.47 -3.86
CA ALA A 42 8.26 13.18 -5.08
C ALA A 42 8.39 11.69 -5.47
N GLU A 43 9.60 11.14 -5.41
CA GLU A 43 9.86 9.72 -5.67
C GLU A 43 9.14 8.81 -4.66
N ALA A 44 9.23 9.14 -3.36
CA ALA A 44 8.54 8.41 -2.31
C ALA A 44 7.02 8.44 -2.51
N SER A 45 6.46 9.58 -2.93
CA SER A 45 5.03 9.70 -3.23
C SER A 45 4.62 8.85 -4.43
N ALA A 46 5.41 8.84 -5.50
CA ALA A 46 5.16 8.00 -6.67
C ALA A 46 5.15 6.51 -6.30
N LEU A 47 6.13 6.09 -5.51
CA LEU A 47 6.22 4.71 -5.02
C LEU A 47 5.02 4.32 -4.14
N MET A 48 4.59 5.19 -3.24
CA MET A 48 3.41 4.94 -2.40
C MET A 48 2.12 4.79 -3.22
N HIS A 49 1.99 5.56 -4.31
CA HIS A 49 0.88 5.40 -5.25
C HIS A 49 0.95 4.06 -6.00
N GLU A 50 2.12 3.66 -6.47
CA GLU A 50 2.33 2.37 -7.15
C GLU A 50 1.96 1.20 -6.21
N LEU A 51 2.49 1.18 -4.99
CA LEU A 51 2.20 0.13 -4.00
C LEU A 51 0.70 0.06 -3.65
N LYS A 52 0.04 1.21 -3.55
CA LYS A 52 -1.41 1.29 -3.31
C LYS A 52 -2.19 0.68 -4.46
N ASP A 53 -1.83 1.01 -5.70
CA ASP A 53 -2.51 0.50 -6.89
C ASP A 53 -2.30 -1.00 -7.09
N GLU A 54 -1.09 -1.51 -6.84
CA GLU A 54 -0.79 -2.94 -6.83
C GLU A 54 -1.61 -3.68 -5.76
N THR A 55 -1.63 -3.15 -4.55
CA THR A 55 -2.41 -3.71 -3.44
C THR A 55 -3.90 -3.75 -3.78
N TYR A 56 -4.42 -2.67 -4.36
CA TYR A 56 -5.82 -2.60 -4.80
C TYR A 56 -6.14 -3.67 -5.85
N LYS A 57 -5.28 -3.83 -6.87
CA LYS A 57 -5.45 -4.87 -7.90
C LYS A 57 -5.45 -6.27 -7.29
N THR A 58 -4.53 -6.55 -6.37
CA THR A 58 -4.47 -7.83 -5.65
C THR A 58 -5.74 -8.09 -4.83
N MET A 59 -6.22 -7.08 -4.09
CA MET A 59 -7.48 -7.20 -3.34
C MET A 59 -8.69 -7.48 -4.25
N GLN A 60 -8.74 -6.87 -5.44
CA GLN A 60 -9.80 -7.15 -6.42
C GLN A 60 -9.75 -8.59 -6.91
N GLN A 61 -8.55 -9.15 -7.15
CA GLN A 61 -8.40 -10.56 -7.52
C GLN A 61 -8.85 -11.49 -6.38
N ILE A 62 -8.44 -11.21 -5.14
CA ILE A 62 -8.87 -11.97 -3.96
C ILE A 62 -10.39 -11.94 -3.82
N LYS A 63 -11.01 -10.77 -4.01
CA LYS A 63 -12.47 -10.60 -3.99
C LYS A 63 -13.14 -11.49 -5.03
N LYS A 64 -12.68 -11.45 -6.28
CA LYS A 64 -13.21 -12.30 -7.36
C LYS A 64 -13.10 -13.79 -7.03
N ASN A 65 -11.95 -14.22 -6.53
CA ASN A 65 -11.73 -15.62 -6.16
C ASN A 65 -12.67 -16.06 -5.03
N ARG A 66 -12.84 -15.21 -4.01
CA ARG A 66 -13.78 -15.46 -2.92
C ARG A 66 -15.23 -15.56 -3.41
N ASP A 67 -15.63 -14.65 -4.29
CA ASP A 67 -17.00 -14.62 -4.82
C ASP A 67 -17.25 -15.84 -5.72
N PHE A 68 -16.25 -16.28 -6.50
CA PHE A 68 -16.30 -17.54 -7.24
C PHE A 68 -16.47 -18.76 -6.32
N LEU A 69 -15.65 -18.89 -5.27
CA LEU A 69 -15.76 -20.00 -4.31
C LEU A 69 -17.12 -20.04 -3.60
N LYS A 70 -17.69 -18.87 -3.30
CA LYS A 70 -19.05 -18.78 -2.74
C LYS A 70 -20.13 -19.18 -3.75
N SER A 71 -19.93 -18.91 -5.03
CA SER A 71 -20.89 -19.29 -6.08
C SER A 71 -20.89 -20.79 -6.36
N THR A 72 -19.77 -21.48 -6.09
CA THR A 72 -19.64 -22.93 -6.26
C THR A 72 -19.96 -23.72 -4.99
N GLN A 73 -20.09 -23.06 -3.84
CA GLN A 73 -20.64 -23.69 -2.64
C GLN A 73 -22.10 -24.08 -2.88
N SER A 74 -22.38 -25.38 -2.83
CA SER A 74 -23.76 -25.86 -2.83
C SER A 74 -24.48 -25.27 -1.62
N LYS A 75 -25.67 -24.71 -1.84
CA LYS A 75 -26.54 -24.30 -0.73
C LYS A 75 -26.74 -25.54 0.14
N THR A 76 -26.21 -25.51 1.36
CA THR A 76 -26.56 -26.52 2.36
C THR A 76 -28.07 -26.53 2.47
N PRO A 77 -28.76 -27.66 2.17
CA PRO A 77 -30.20 -27.70 2.36
C PRO A 77 -30.46 -27.40 3.83
N HIS A 78 -31.15 -26.28 4.10
CA HIS A 78 -31.63 -26.03 5.44
C HIS A 78 -32.55 -27.20 5.79
N LYS A 79 -32.35 -27.79 6.97
CA LYS A 79 -33.12 -28.93 7.51
C LYS A 79 -34.65 -28.75 7.51
N PHE A 80 -35.14 -27.57 7.15
CA PHE A 80 -36.54 -27.16 7.12
C PHE A 80 -37.11 -26.94 5.71
N ASP A 81 -36.33 -27.14 4.65
CA ASP A 81 -36.84 -27.01 3.27
C ASP A 81 -37.48 -28.33 2.82
N ILE A 82 -38.59 -28.70 3.47
CA ILE A 82 -39.48 -29.76 3.03
C ILE A 82 -40.61 -29.07 2.28
N LYS A 83 -40.56 -29.10 0.93
CA LYS A 83 -41.70 -28.72 0.11
C LYS A 83 -42.89 -29.63 0.47
N SER A 84 -43.96 -29.03 1.00
CA SER A 84 -45.29 -29.66 1.08
C SER A 84 -45.97 -29.61 -0.28
#